data_AF-A0A537FTY4-F1
#
_entry.id   AF-A0A537FTY4-F1
#
_cell.length_a   1.000
_cell.length_b   1.000
_cell.length_c   1.000
_cell.angle_alpha   90.00
_cell.angle_beta   90.00
_cell.angle_gamma   90.00
#
_symmetry.space_group_name_H-M   'P 1'
#
loop_
_entity.id
_entity.type
_entity.pdbx_description
1 polymer ?
#
loop_
_entity_poly.entity_id
_entity_poly.type
_entity_poly.pdbx_seq_one_letter_code
_entity_poly.pdbx_strand_id
1 'polypeptide(L)'
;MVPKDILDGSTRQAGSFTRIAPGDQARFVSQAIMLHSDLRGRLRPEEWRPIIASSLIFRKTYWKLLLRKIALDWPSMFLTLVSLIGPFYFFFAIRSFWLSVISLGVPITIFIVGQVAYNLAHKRLMLSADKQAAKLIGKQIFLDVLKKIDDLKLEDIEWIKGRGRVRRAFTIDRLGIDERMRNLDSV
;
A
#
# COMPACT_ATOMS: atom_id res chain seq x y z
N MET A 1 3.19 21.77 5.98
CA MET A 1 4.36 22.16 6.77
C MET A 1 4.60 21.12 7.85
N VAL A 2 5.78 20.52 7.89
CA VAL A 2 6.19 19.61 8.98
C VAL A 2 6.74 20.51 10.10
N PRO A 3 6.20 20.44 11.33
CA PRO A 3 6.70 21.21 12.47
C PRO A 3 8.21 21.01 12.69
N LYS A 4 8.96 22.10 12.90
CA LYS A 4 10.44 22.12 13.05
C LYS A 4 10.94 21.27 14.24
N ASP A 5 10.10 21.08 15.23
CA ASP A 5 10.35 20.33 16.47
C ASP A 5 10.30 18.79 16.31
N ILE A 6 9.94 18.28 15.13
CA ILE A 6 10.02 16.84 14.80
C ILE A 6 11.48 16.39 14.60
N LEU A 7 12.41 17.32 14.34
CA LEU A 7 13.81 17.02 14.02
C LEU A 7 14.70 16.83 15.25
N ASP A 8 14.20 17.13 16.46
CA ASP A 8 14.97 17.03 17.73
C ASP A 8 14.98 15.62 18.33
N GLY A 9 14.55 14.59 17.59
CA GLY A 9 14.52 13.20 18.08
C GLY A 9 13.43 12.90 19.11
N SER A 10 12.54 13.87 19.39
CA SER A 10 11.43 13.69 20.32
C SER A 10 10.31 12.82 19.73
N THR A 11 9.76 11.89 20.53
CA THR A 11 8.61 11.07 20.11
C THR A 11 7.31 11.83 20.39
N ARG A 12 6.52 12.13 19.35
CA ARG A 12 5.19 12.74 19.49
C ARG A 12 4.10 11.82 18.97
N GLN A 13 2.96 11.78 19.67
CA GLN A 13 1.75 11.20 19.12
C GLN A 13 1.26 12.09 17.97
N ALA A 14 1.03 11.48 16.80
CA ALA A 14 0.45 12.20 15.67
C ALA A 14 -1.02 12.52 15.98
N GLY A 15 -1.39 13.80 15.94
CA GLY A 15 -2.79 14.21 16.02
C GLY A 15 -3.57 13.82 14.76
N SER A 16 -4.75 13.23 14.97
CA SER A 16 -5.77 12.82 13.98
C SER A 16 -5.59 11.47 13.26
N PHE A 17 -6.73 10.76 13.13
CA PHE A 17 -6.96 9.40 12.61
C PHE A 17 -6.35 9.11 11.22
N THR A 18 -6.07 10.14 10.41
CA THR A 18 -5.50 9.98 9.06
C THR A 18 -3.98 9.70 9.03
N ARG A 19 -3.33 9.75 10.20
CA ARG A 19 -1.87 9.53 10.38
C ARG A 19 -1.52 8.32 11.26
N ILE A 20 -2.42 7.38 11.46
CA ILE A 20 -2.10 6.16 12.20
C ILE A 20 -1.23 5.28 11.30
N ALA A 21 -0.02 4.98 11.76
CA ALA A 21 0.84 4.02 11.09
C ALA A 21 0.24 2.62 11.24
N PRO A 22 0.29 1.79 10.19
CA PRO A 22 -0.29 0.47 10.28
C PRO A 22 0.44 -0.41 11.31
N GLY A 23 -0.26 -1.20 12.10
CA GLY A 23 0.28 -2.05 13.18
C GLY A 23 1.35 -3.07 12.84
N ASP A 24 1.68 -3.28 11.58
CA ASP A 24 2.72 -4.22 11.14
C ASP A 24 3.79 -3.51 10.28
N GLN A 25 3.68 -2.20 10.06
CA GLN A 25 4.53 -1.44 9.13
C GLN A 25 4.93 -0.09 9.71
N ALA A 26 6.18 0.30 9.45
CA ALA A 26 6.58 1.68 9.68
C ALA A 26 6.23 2.54 8.47
N ARG A 27 5.63 3.71 8.71
CA ARG A 27 5.32 4.69 7.65
C ARG A 27 6.30 5.84 7.73
N PHE A 28 6.99 6.11 6.62
CA PHE A 28 7.92 7.23 6.54
C PHE A 28 7.21 8.46 5.99
N VAL A 29 7.23 9.57 6.74
CA VAL A 29 6.68 10.86 6.31
C VAL A 29 7.79 11.90 6.40
N SER A 30 8.25 12.38 5.24
CA SER A 30 9.40 13.27 5.12
C SER A 30 10.65 12.71 5.82
N GLN A 31 11.02 13.27 6.97
CA GLN A 31 12.15 12.87 7.81
C GLN A 31 11.75 12.13 9.10
N ALA A 32 10.45 11.83 9.29
CA ALA A 32 9.96 11.13 10.46
C ALA A 32 9.52 9.69 10.14
N ILE A 33 9.69 8.82 11.14
CA ILE A 33 9.15 7.45 11.13
C ILE A 33 7.91 7.44 12.01
N MET A 34 6.76 7.09 11.43
CA MET A 34 5.53 6.85 12.14
C MET A 34 5.42 5.35 12.42
N LEU A 35 5.24 5.03 13.70
CA LEU A 35 5.03 3.68 14.22
C LEU A 35 3.67 3.64 14.89
N HIS A 36 3.02 2.47 14.91
CA HIS A 36 1.73 2.37 15.57
C HIS A 36 1.89 2.60 17.08
N SER A 37 1.09 3.50 17.63
CA SER A 37 1.01 3.80 19.07
C SER A 37 0.88 2.57 19.94
N ASP A 38 0.11 1.58 19.52
CA ASP A 38 -0.31 0.45 20.36
C ASP A 38 0.80 -0.58 20.51
N LEU A 39 1.82 -0.51 19.64
CA LEU A 39 3.04 -1.28 19.74
C LEU A 39 4.10 -0.62 20.63
N ARG A 40 3.92 0.65 21.01
CA ARG A 40 4.85 1.37 21.88
C ARG A 40 4.89 0.70 23.25
N GLY A 41 6.10 0.34 23.70
CA GLY A 41 6.31 -0.37 24.97
C GLY A 41 5.98 -1.86 24.93
N ARG A 42 5.36 -2.37 23.86
CA ARG A 42 5.11 -3.82 23.67
C ARG A 42 6.23 -4.50 22.85
N LEU A 43 6.85 -3.76 21.93
CA LEU A 43 8.01 -4.20 21.16
C LEU A 43 9.30 -3.59 21.71
N ARG A 44 10.34 -4.43 21.84
CA ARG A 44 11.70 -4.01 22.18
C ARG A 44 12.35 -3.26 21.01
N PRO A 45 13.32 -2.35 21.24
CA PRO A 45 14.01 -1.63 20.17
C PRO A 45 14.57 -2.53 19.05
N GLU A 46 15.07 -3.71 19.40
CA GLU A 46 15.58 -4.71 18.45
C GLU A 46 14.47 -5.31 17.57
N GLU A 47 13.27 -5.48 18.14
CA GLU A 47 12.10 -6.03 17.46
C GLU A 47 11.53 -5.03 16.44
N TRP A 48 11.81 -3.74 16.57
CA TRP A 48 11.45 -2.74 15.56
C TRP A 48 12.33 -2.80 14.31
N ARG A 49 13.57 -3.29 14.41
CA ARG A 49 14.52 -3.34 13.28
C ARG A 49 13.93 -4.02 12.03
N PRO A 50 13.35 -5.23 12.08
CA PRO A 50 12.85 -5.90 10.88
C PRO A 50 11.70 -5.13 10.19
N ILE A 51 10.82 -4.51 10.98
CA ILE A 51 9.69 -3.73 10.46
C ILE A 51 10.18 -2.46 9.75
N ILE A 52 11.13 -1.76 10.38
CA ILE A 52 11.72 -0.54 9.83
C ILE A 52 12.56 -0.86 8.59
N ALA A 53 13.33 -1.94 8.60
CA ALA A 53 14.17 -2.33 7.47
C ALA A 53 13.33 -2.67 6.22
N SER A 54 12.27 -3.48 6.37
CA SER A 54 11.39 -3.81 5.25
C SER A 54 10.74 -2.57 4.64
N SER A 55 10.17 -1.70 5.48
CA SER A 55 9.51 -0.48 5.03
C SER A 55 10.49 0.52 4.38
N LEU A 56 11.74 0.57 4.82
CA LEU A 56 12.78 1.40 4.22
C LEU A 56 13.23 0.88 2.85
N ILE A 57 13.42 -0.44 2.71
CA ILE A 57 13.72 -1.08 1.42
C ILE A 57 12.58 -0.87 0.44
N PHE A 58 11.33 -1.04 0.91
CA PHE A 58 10.14 -0.79 0.13
C PHE A 58 10.11 0.67 -0.35
N ARG A 59 10.31 1.65 0.54
CA ARG A 59 10.32 3.08 0.18
C ARG A 59 11.33 3.41 -0.92
N LYS A 60 12.55 2.83 -0.86
CA LYS A 60 13.59 3.05 -1.87
C LYS A 60 13.14 2.57 -3.26
N THR A 61 12.42 1.46 -3.31
CA THR A 61 12.00 0.84 -4.58
C THR A 61 10.65 1.40 -5.08
N TYR A 62 9.79 1.82 -4.16
CA TYR A 62 8.43 2.29 -4.41
C TYR A 62 8.38 3.49 -5.37
N TRP A 63 9.33 4.42 -5.28
CA TRP A 63 9.37 5.60 -6.16
C TRP A 63 9.39 5.25 -7.64
N LYS A 64 10.09 4.18 -8.04
CA LYS A 64 10.12 3.72 -9.44
C LYS A 64 8.75 3.21 -9.88
N LEU A 65 8.04 2.50 -9.01
CA LEU A 65 6.69 2.01 -9.28
C LEU A 65 5.69 3.17 -9.35
N LEU A 66 5.80 4.14 -8.45
CA LEU A 66 4.94 5.32 -8.44
C LEU A 66 5.10 6.15 -9.72
N LEU A 67 6.34 6.40 -10.15
CA LEU A 67 6.63 7.10 -11.41
C LEU A 67 6.06 6.35 -12.61
N ARG A 68 6.22 5.01 -12.64
CA ARG A 68 5.62 4.17 -13.69
C ARG A 68 4.09 4.24 -13.68
N LYS A 69 3.46 4.27 -12.50
CA LYS A 69 2.01 4.43 -12.36
C LYS A 69 1.58 5.78 -12.92
N ILE A 70 2.21 6.87 -12.48
CA ILE A 70 1.88 8.23 -12.95
C ILE A 70 2.02 8.33 -14.46
N ALA A 71 3.10 7.78 -15.03
CA ALA A 71 3.31 7.77 -16.47
C ALA A 71 2.24 6.97 -17.24
N LEU A 72 1.71 5.89 -16.66
CA LEU A 72 0.66 5.07 -17.29
C LEU A 72 -0.75 5.65 -17.09
N ASP A 73 -1.00 6.24 -15.91
CA ASP A 73 -2.30 6.81 -15.56
C ASP A 73 -2.51 8.18 -16.22
N TRP A 74 -1.45 8.92 -16.57
CA TRP A 74 -1.57 10.25 -17.19
C TRP A 74 -2.30 10.23 -18.55
N PRO A 75 -1.92 9.39 -19.53
CA PRO A 75 -2.66 9.26 -20.78
C PRO A 75 -4.06 8.67 -20.57
N SER A 76 -4.20 7.72 -19.63
CA SER A 76 -5.46 7.07 -19.29
C SER A 76 -6.48 8.06 -18.71
N MET A 77 -6.04 8.97 -17.84
CA MET A 77 -6.87 10.07 -17.35
C MET A 77 -7.33 11.01 -18.48
N PHE A 78 -6.42 11.35 -19.39
CA PHE A 78 -6.79 12.21 -20.51
C PHE A 78 -7.83 11.53 -21.42
N LEU A 79 -7.62 10.26 -21.73
CA LEU A 79 -8.55 9.43 -22.50
C LEU A 79 -9.92 9.29 -21.81
N THR A 80 -9.96 9.02 -20.51
CA THR A 80 -11.21 8.93 -19.73
C THR A 80 -11.95 10.27 -19.70
N LEU A 81 -11.25 11.40 -19.57
CA LEU A 81 -11.87 12.73 -19.56
C LEU A 81 -12.48 13.09 -20.92
N VAL A 82 -11.75 12.83 -22.02
CA VAL A 82 -12.27 13.03 -23.39
C VAL A 82 -13.43 12.07 -23.68
N SER A 83 -13.34 10.84 -23.17
CA SER A 83 -14.40 9.83 -23.21
C SER A 83 -15.66 10.22 -22.42
N LEU A 84 -15.63 11.19 -21.51
CA LEU A 84 -16.88 11.65 -20.87
C LEU A 84 -17.77 12.45 -21.83
N ILE A 85 -17.17 13.09 -22.85
CA ILE A 85 -17.86 13.93 -23.83
C ILE A 85 -18.36 13.09 -25.02
N GLY A 86 -17.59 12.06 -25.40
CA GLY A 86 -17.90 11.16 -26.52
C GLY A 86 -19.29 10.53 -26.50
N PRO A 87 -19.79 9.97 -25.37
CA PRO A 87 -21.09 9.33 -25.27
C PRO A 87 -22.23 10.29 -25.51
N PHE A 88 -22.12 11.54 -25.05
CA PHE A 88 -23.10 12.57 -25.38
C PHE A 88 -23.11 12.85 -26.88
N TYR A 89 -21.95 12.94 -27.52
CA TYR A 89 -21.84 13.11 -28.97
C TYR A 89 -22.40 11.90 -29.75
N PHE A 90 -21.99 10.67 -29.41
CA PHE A 90 -22.41 9.44 -30.10
C PHE A 90 -23.88 9.09 -29.88
N PHE A 91 -24.42 9.39 -28.70
CA PHE A 91 -25.82 9.12 -28.37
C PHE A 91 -26.77 10.15 -28.97
N PHE A 92 -26.46 11.45 -28.88
CA PHE A 92 -27.35 12.51 -29.37
C PHE A 92 -27.16 12.84 -30.85
N ALA A 93 -25.92 12.88 -31.37
CA ALA A 93 -25.66 13.25 -32.76
C ALA A 93 -25.76 12.05 -33.72
N ILE A 94 -25.13 10.92 -33.35
CA ILE A 94 -25.03 9.74 -34.23
C ILE A 94 -26.14 8.71 -33.94
N ARG A 95 -26.89 8.86 -32.83
CA ARG A 95 -27.96 7.93 -32.38
C ARG A 95 -27.50 6.47 -32.30
N SER A 96 -26.21 6.24 -32.04
CA SER A 96 -25.64 4.90 -31.93
C SER A 96 -25.39 4.53 -30.48
N PHE A 97 -26.19 3.57 -29.99
CA PHE A 97 -26.06 3.02 -28.64
C PHE A 97 -24.71 2.31 -28.46
N TRP A 98 -24.30 1.47 -29.41
CA TRP A 98 -23.07 0.68 -29.32
C TRP A 98 -21.81 1.54 -29.23
N LEU A 99 -21.71 2.62 -30.02
CA LEU A 99 -20.57 3.53 -29.96
C LEU A 99 -20.50 4.28 -28.63
N SER A 100 -21.66 4.61 -28.04
CA SER A 100 -21.74 5.26 -26.74
C SER A 100 -21.25 4.34 -25.62
N VAL A 101 -21.63 3.05 -25.66
CA VAL A 101 -21.17 2.03 -24.70
C VAL A 101 -19.67 1.79 -24.83
N ILE A 102 -19.14 1.65 -26.05
CA ILE A 102 -17.70 1.45 -26.28
C ILE A 102 -16.89 2.65 -25.78
N SER A 103 -17.38 3.87 -26.05
CA SER A 103 -16.72 5.11 -25.66
C SER A 103 -16.47 5.19 -24.16
N LEU A 104 -17.40 4.72 -23.30
CA LEU A 104 -17.20 4.64 -21.84
C LEU A 104 -16.51 3.35 -21.40
N GLY A 105 -16.90 2.21 -21.97
CA GLY A 105 -16.50 0.89 -21.48
C GLY A 105 -15.00 0.64 -21.61
N VAL A 106 -14.40 1.03 -22.73
CA VAL A 106 -12.96 0.86 -22.99
C VAL A 106 -12.09 1.58 -21.96
N PRO A 107 -12.23 2.91 -21.74
CA PRO A 107 -11.40 3.64 -20.79
C PRO A 107 -11.64 3.21 -19.34
N ILE A 108 -12.88 2.89 -18.95
CA ILE A 108 -13.16 2.34 -17.61
C ILE A 108 -12.43 1.01 -17.41
N THR A 109 -12.45 0.12 -18.41
CA THR A 109 -11.78 -1.18 -18.33
C THR A 109 -10.26 -1.01 -18.22
N ILE A 110 -9.67 -0.14 -19.04
CA ILE A 110 -8.22 0.17 -18.98
C ILE A 110 -7.85 0.70 -17.60
N PHE A 111 -8.66 1.61 -17.04
CA PHE A 111 -8.43 2.15 -15.71
C PHE A 111 -8.48 1.06 -14.62
N ILE A 112 -9.50 0.20 -14.63
CA ILE A 112 -9.63 -0.90 -13.66
C ILE A 112 -8.44 -1.86 -13.77
N VAL A 113 -8.09 -2.30 -14.97
CA VAL A 113 -6.95 -3.20 -15.21
C VAL A 113 -5.64 -2.56 -14.73
N GLY A 114 -5.43 -1.28 -15.02
CA GLY A 114 -4.28 -0.51 -14.56
C GLY A 114 -4.18 -0.45 -13.04
N GLN A 115 -5.29 -0.17 -12.34
CA GLN A 115 -5.32 -0.17 -10.88
C GLN A 115 -5.02 -1.54 -10.29
N VAL A 116 -5.62 -2.62 -10.82
CA VAL A 116 -5.35 -3.99 -10.36
C VAL A 116 -3.88 -4.37 -10.56
N ALA A 117 -3.31 -4.07 -11.73
CA ALA A 117 -1.91 -4.34 -12.04
C ALA A 117 -0.96 -3.58 -11.10
N TYR A 118 -1.26 -2.30 -10.84
CA TYR A 118 -0.50 -1.49 -9.88
C TYR A 118 -0.58 -2.07 -8.46
N ASN A 119 -1.77 -2.46 -8.00
CA ASN A 119 -1.96 -3.04 -6.66
C ASN A 119 -1.14 -4.32 -6.51
N LEU A 120 -1.16 -5.19 -7.52
CA LEU A 120 -0.40 -6.43 -7.50
C LEU A 120 1.11 -6.18 -7.50
N ALA A 121 1.58 -5.23 -8.33
CA ALA A 121 2.99 -4.84 -8.35
C ALA A 121 3.45 -4.23 -7.03
N HIS A 122 2.63 -3.38 -6.42
CA HIS A 122 2.87 -2.79 -5.10
C HIS A 122 3.05 -3.89 -4.05
N LYS A 123 2.14 -4.87 -4.02
CA LYS A 123 2.23 -5.99 -3.07
C LYS A 123 3.48 -6.82 -3.29
N ARG A 124 3.82 -7.15 -4.53
CA ARG A 124 5.03 -7.92 -4.86
C ARG A 124 6.30 -7.20 -4.42
N LEU A 125 6.38 -5.88 -4.60
CA LEU A 125 7.50 -5.09 -4.11
C LEU A 125 7.62 -5.13 -2.59
N MET A 126 6.50 -5.05 -1.89
CA MET A 126 6.48 -5.12 -0.44
C MET A 126 6.93 -6.49 0.08
N LEU A 127 6.43 -7.57 -0.50
CA LEU A 127 6.88 -8.93 -0.19
C LEU A 127 8.37 -9.12 -0.51
N SER A 128 8.86 -8.55 -1.61
CA SER A 128 10.29 -8.58 -1.94
C SER A 128 11.12 -7.83 -0.91
N ALA A 129 10.64 -6.69 -0.42
CA ALA A 129 11.29 -5.93 0.64
C ALA A 129 11.33 -6.71 1.96
N ASP A 130 10.26 -7.44 2.31
CA ASP A 130 10.26 -8.34 3.46
C ASP A 130 11.33 -9.43 3.31
N LYS A 131 11.45 -10.07 2.14
CA LYS A 131 12.50 -11.08 1.89
C LYS A 131 13.90 -10.50 2.04
N GLN A 132 14.14 -9.28 1.53
CA GLN A 132 15.43 -8.62 1.65
C GLN A 132 15.75 -8.25 3.10
N ALA A 133 14.78 -7.71 3.85
CA ALA A 133 14.94 -7.42 5.27
C ALA A 133 15.21 -8.68 6.09
N ALA A 134 14.52 -9.79 5.79
CA ALA A 134 14.77 -11.08 6.43
C ALA A 134 16.18 -11.60 6.16
N LYS A 135 16.72 -11.43 4.95
CA LYS A 135 18.11 -11.77 4.64
C LYS A 135 19.14 -10.93 5.40
N LEU A 136 18.81 -9.66 5.69
CA LEU A 136 19.72 -8.74 6.38
C LEU A 136 19.69 -8.89 7.91
N ILE A 137 18.52 -9.14 8.50
CA ILE A 137 18.32 -9.14 9.96
C ILE A 137 18.22 -10.57 10.51
N GLY A 138 17.72 -11.51 9.70
CA GLY A 138 17.43 -12.87 10.11
C GLY A 138 15.94 -13.20 9.92
N LYS A 139 15.66 -14.28 9.19
CA LYS A 139 14.30 -14.77 8.92
C LYS A 139 13.52 -15.03 10.21
N GLN A 140 14.12 -15.76 11.15
CA GLN A 140 13.43 -16.17 12.38
C GLN A 140 13.05 -14.97 13.25
N ILE A 141 13.98 -14.02 13.42
CA ILE A 141 13.74 -12.77 14.16
C ILE A 141 12.56 -12.01 13.56
N PHE A 142 12.49 -11.92 12.24
CA PHE A 142 11.38 -11.22 11.58
C PHE A 142 10.05 -11.98 11.76
N LEU A 143 10.04 -13.30 11.57
CA LEU A 143 8.85 -14.11 11.79
C LEU A 143 8.33 -14.00 13.23
N ASP A 144 9.22 -14.06 14.21
CA ASP A 144 8.85 -13.98 15.63
C ASP A 144 8.25 -12.61 15.98
N VAL A 145 8.78 -11.53 15.41
CA VAL A 145 8.21 -10.18 15.57
C VAL A 145 6.82 -10.09 14.94
N LEU A 146 6.62 -10.63 13.73
CA LEU A 146 5.30 -10.62 13.09
C LEU A 146 4.28 -11.46 13.86
N LYS A 147 4.68 -12.63 14.38
CA LYS A 147 3.83 -13.47 15.24
C LYS A 147 3.43 -12.71 16.51
N LYS A 148 4.41 -12.09 17.18
CA LYS A 148 4.17 -11.28 18.37
C LYS A 148 3.18 -10.14 18.09
N ILE A 149 3.25 -9.51 16.91
CA ILE A 149 2.29 -8.49 16.51
C ILE A 149 0.90 -9.08 16.24
N ASP A 150 0.78 -10.23 15.56
CA ASP A 150 -0.50 -10.93 15.34
C ASP A 150 -1.15 -11.31 16.68
N ASP A 151 -0.35 -11.74 17.67
CA ASP A 151 -0.82 -12.10 19.02
C ASP A 151 -1.41 -10.92 19.79
N LEU A 152 -1.03 -9.67 19.45
CA LEU A 152 -1.60 -8.47 20.06
C LEU A 152 -3.02 -8.17 19.60
N LYS A 153 -3.52 -8.88 18.57
CA LYS A 153 -4.89 -8.78 18.03
C LYS A 153 -5.34 -7.33 17.84
N LEU A 154 -4.46 -6.52 17.24
CA LEU A 154 -4.77 -5.13 16.95
C LEU A 154 -5.97 -5.06 16.00
N GLU A 155 -6.89 -4.13 16.24
CA GLU A 155 -8.15 -4.00 15.50
C GLU A 155 -7.91 -3.82 14.00
N ASP A 156 -6.89 -3.04 13.64
CA ASP A 156 -6.51 -2.80 12.24
C ASP A 156 -6.03 -4.06 11.53
N ILE A 157 -5.30 -4.95 12.23
CA ILE A 157 -4.81 -6.23 11.70
C ILE A 157 -5.96 -7.21 11.53
N GLU A 158 -6.82 -7.33 12.54
CA GLU A 158 -7.97 -8.25 12.51
C GLU A 158 -8.98 -7.85 11.43
N TRP A 159 -9.23 -6.55 11.26
CA TRP A 159 -10.08 -6.05 10.19
C TRP A 159 -9.55 -6.41 8.79
N ILE A 160 -8.22 -6.32 8.57
CA ILE A 160 -7.60 -6.73 7.30
C ILE A 160 -7.72 -8.25 7.09
N LYS A 161 -7.54 -9.05 8.15
CA LYS A 161 -7.65 -10.51 8.12
C LYS A 161 -9.06 -10.95 7.72
N GLY A 162 -10.09 -10.27 8.24
CA GLY A 162 -11.51 -10.53 7.95
C GLY A 162 -11.97 -10.19 6.52
N ARG A 163 -11.22 -9.38 5.77
CA ARG A 163 -11.65 -8.89 4.43
C ARG A 163 -11.66 -9.95 3.31
N GLY A 164 -11.08 -11.13 3.55
CA GLY A 164 -10.96 -12.20 2.55
C GLY A 164 -9.88 -11.92 1.49
N ARG A 165 -9.31 -12.97 0.87
CA ARG A 165 -8.16 -12.83 -0.06
C ARG A 165 -8.50 -12.10 -1.36
N VAL A 166 -9.68 -12.37 -1.93
CA VAL A 166 -10.12 -11.81 -3.22
C VAL A 166 -10.27 -10.29 -3.11
N ARG A 167 -11.03 -9.82 -2.11
CA ARG A 167 -11.24 -8.39 -1.89
C ARG A 167 -9.92 -7.65 -1.64
N ARG A 168 -9.02 -8.24 -0.84
CA ARG A 168 -7.66 -7.70 -0.61
C ARG A 168 -6.86 -7.58 -1.90
N ALA A 169 -7.00 -8.49 -2.86
CA ALA A 169 -6.26 -8.44 -4.13
C ALA A 169 -6.69 -7.28 -5.04
N PHE A 170 -7.96 -6.88 -4.99
CA PHE A 170 -8.51 -5.81 -5.83
C PHE A 170 -8.32 -4.41 -5.23
N THR A 171 -8.05 -4.28 -3.94
CA THR A 171 -7.81 -2.99 -3.29
C THR A 171 -6.31 -2.70 -3.11
N ILE A 172 -5.91 -1.42 -3.05
CA ILE A 172 -4.62 -1.00 -2.43
C ILE A 172 -4.73 -1.21 -0.93
N ASP A 173 -5.13 -2.40 -0.51
CA ASP A 173 -5.15 -2.72 0.89
C ASP A 173 -3.73 -3.02 1.31
N ARG A 174 -3.49 -2.73 2.57
CA ARG A 174 -2.32 -3.20 3.29
C ARG A 174 -2.21 -4.72 3.19
N LEU A 175 -0.99 -5.23 3.04
CA LEU A 175 -0.76 -6.67 3.12
C LEU A 175 -1.18 -7.18 4.49
N GLY A 176 -1.88 -8.31 4.51
CA GLY A 176 -2.15 -8.96 5.78
C GLY A 176 -0.88 -9.51 6.38
N ILE A 177 -0.80 -9.49 7.71
CA ILE A 177 0.33 -10.06 8.44
C ILE A 177 0.52 -11.55 8.11
N ASP A 178 -0.58 -12.25 7.81
CA ASP A 178 -0.61 -13.63 7.34
C ASP A 178 0.09 -13.82 5.98
N GLU A 179 -0.07 -12.88 5.05
CA GLU A 179 0.60 -12.91 3.74
C GLU A 179 2.11 -12.70 3.89
N ARG A 180 2.52 -11.83 4.82
CA ARG A 180 3.92 -11.54 5.09
C ARG A 180 4.63 -12.71 5.75
N MET A 181 4.01 -13.32 6.76
CA MET A 181 4.53 -14.54 7.40
C MET A 181 4.70 -15.67 6.39
N ARG A 182 3.68 -15.99 5.59
CA ARG A 182 3.78 -17.01 4.52
C ARG A 182 4.90 -16.71 3.52
N ASN A 183 5.07 -15.44 3.16
CA ASN A 183 6.13 -15.04 2.23
C ASN A 183 7.53 -15.21 2.84
N LEU A 184 7.69 -14.95 4.14
CA LEU A 184 8.94 -15.16 4.86
C LEU A 184 9.26 -16.65 5.03
N ASP A 185 8.25 -17.50 5.24
CA ASP A 185 8.45 -18.96 5.29
C ASP A 185 9.05 -19.52 4.00
N SER A 186 8.73 -18.90 2.85
CA SER A 186 9.25 -19.26 1.52
C SER A 186 10.67 -18.74 1.20
N VAL A 187 11.34 -18.08 2.14
CA VAL A 187 12.75 -17.61 2.02
C VAL A 187 13.69 -18.62 2.62
#